data_AF-A0A699R4R5-F1
#
_entry.id   AF-A0A699R4R5-F1
#
_cell.length_a   1.000
_cell.length_b   1.000
_cell.length_c   1.000
_cell.angle_alpha   90.00
_cell.angle_beta   90.00
_cell.angle_gamma   90.00
#
_symmetry.space_group_name_H-M   'P 1'
#
loop_
_entity.id
_entity.type
_entity.pdbx_description
1 polymer ?
#
loop_
_entity_poly.entity_id
_entity_poly.type
_entity_poly.pdbx_seq_one_letter_code
_entity_poly.pdbx_strand_id
1 'polypeptide(L)'
;MLSYSRIAVVASTTENVFRNRLWTVKPAPRSVLSGKLLLLTLFLPIAGYAQTARQVTGKVLDGTGGGLPGVTVLVPGTTTGTSTGADGGFQVQVPANATKLSFSFVGYATQT
;
A
#
# COMPACT_ATOMS: atom_id res chain seq x y z
N MET A 1 -2.65 64.09 59.06
CA MET A 1 -3.59 64.41 57.97
C MET A 1 -4.34 63.12 57.63
N LEU A 2 -5.59 63.00 58.12
CA LEU A 2 -6.65 62.01 57.78
C LEU A 2 -6.35 60.51 58.02
N SER A 3 -7.28 59.62 58.37
CA SER A 3 -8.55 59.58 59.11
C SER A 3 -8.94 58.09 59.13
N TYR A 4 -9.50 57.62 60.25
CA TYR A 4 -10.28 56.39 60.46
C TYR A 4 -10.84 55.67 59.22
N SER A 5 -10.83 54.33 59.21
CA SER A 5 -12.04 53.54 59.54
C SER A 5 -11.82 52.03 59.42
N ARG A 6 -12.44 51.30 60.34
CA ARG A 6 -12.52 49.84 60.40
C ARG A 6 -13.43 49.31 59.30
N ILE A 7 -13.08 48.19 58.67
CA ILE A 7 -14.07 47.20 58.24
C ILE A 7 -13.55 45.82 58.62
N ALA A 8 -14.04 45.32 59.75
CA ALA A 8 -14.04 43.90 60.03
C ALA A 8 -15.14 43.28 59.16
N VAL A 9 -14.77 42.44 58.20
CA VAL A 9 -15.74 41.52 57.60
C VAL A 9 -15.75 40.27 58.45
N VAL A 10 -16.65 40.29 59.43
CA VAL A 10 -17.12 39.10 60.14
C VAL A 10 -17.94 38.29 59.15
N ALA A 11 -17.34 37.24 58.59
CA ALA A 11 -18.11 36.14 58.01
C ALA A 11 -18.19 35.04 59.08
N SER A 12 -19.16 35.18 59.98
CA SER A 12 -19.61 34.07 60.82
C SER A 12 -20.56 33.21 59.99
N THR A 13 -20.12 32.04 59.56
CA THR A 13 -21.00 30.90 59.32
C THR A 13 -20.11 29.66 59.25
N THR A 14 -20.14 28.94 60.37
CA THR A 14 -20.15 27.48 60.44
C THR A 14 -19.95 26.78 59.10
N GLU A 15 -18.71 26.42 58.79
CA GLU A 15 -18.38 25.13 58.18
C GLU A 15 -16.86 24.94 58.16
N ASN A 16 -16.38 24.26 59.20
CA ASN A 16 -15.04 23.66 59.31
C ASN A 16 -14.85 22.50 58.31
N VAL A 17 -15.13 22.70 57.01
CA VAL A 17 -15.19 21.60 56.02
C VAL A 17 -14.00 21.53 55.07
N PHE A 18 -13.03 22.45 55.13
CA PHE A 18 -11.80 22.32 54.33
C PHE A 18 -10.73 21.43 54.97
N ARG A 19 -11.16 20.28 55.51
CA ARG A 19 -10.27 19.13 55.72
C ARG A 19 -10.10 18.36 54.42
N ASN A 20 -8.84 18.09 54.10
CA ASN A 20 -8.39 16.94 53.30
C ASN A 20 -8.79 16.87 51.81
N ARG A 21 -8.09 17.60 50.93
CA ARG A 21 -7.67 17.02 49.63
C ARG A 21 -6.29 17.53 49.21
N LEU A 22 -5.28 16.70 49.43
CA LEU A 22 -3.95 16.81 48.85
C LEU A 22 -4.07 16.67 47.32
N TRP A 23 -3.99 17.76 46.56
CA TRP A 23 -3.84 17.69 45.11
C TRP A 23 -2.38 17.35 44.76
N THR A 24 -2.06 16.05 44.74
CA THR A 24 -0.78 15.58 44.16
C THR A 24 -0.95 15.53 42.65
N VAL A 25 -0.39 16.53 41.96
CA VAL A 25 -0.23 16.48 40.51
C VAL A 25 0.72 15.32 40.19
N LYS A 26 0.24 14.25 39.54
CA LYS A 26 1.13 13.24 38.94
C LYS A 26 1.68 13.81 37.63
N PRO A 27 2.98 14.16 37.52
CA PRO A 27 3.54 14.56 36.24
C PRO A 27 3.60 13.34 35.32
N ALA A 28 2.95 13.42 34.15
CA ALA A 28 3.09 12.40 33.12
C ALA A 28 4.55 12.35 32.61
N PRO A 29 5.15 11.15 32.42
CA PRO A 29 6.51 11.04 31.91
C PRO A 29 6.59 11.50 30.45
N ARG A 30 7.43 12.50 30.19
CA ARG A 30 7.55 13.23 28.92
C ARG A 30 8.44 12.56 27.86
N SER A 31 8.94 11.34 28.07
CA SER A 31 10.12 10.86 27.31
C SER A 31 9.94 9.60 26.45
N VAL A 32 8.76 8.98 26.39
CA VAL A 32 8.60 7.68 25.68
C VAL A 32 7.91 7.81 24.30
N LEU A 33 7.58 9.03 23.86
CA LEU A 33 6.90 9.22 22.56
C LEU A 33 7.86 9.29 21.37
N SER A 34 9.12 9.70 21.57
CA SER A 34 10.06 9.93 20.45
C SER A 34 10.67 8.64 19.87
N GLY A 35 10.95 7.64 20.71
CA GLY A 35 11.52 6.36 20.23
C GLY A 35 10.47 5.38 19.69
N LYS A 36 9.24 5.45 20.22
CA LYS A 36 8.15 4.53 19.88
C LYS A 36 7.47 4.87 18.55
N LEU A 37 7.62 6.11 18.09
CA LEU A 37 7.14 6.57 16.78
C LEU A 37 8.09 6.16 15.64
N LEU A 38 9.40 6.04 15.92
CA LEU A 38 10.43 5.65 14.95
C LEU A 38 10.46 4.13 14.71
N LEU A 39 10.09 3.33 15.72
CA LEU A 39 10.00 1.88 15.60
C LEU A 39 8.75 1.40 14.83
N LEU A 40 7.72 2.25 14.71
CA LEU A 40 6.48 1.93 14.01
C LEU A 40 6.58 2.17 12.49
N THR A 41 7.47 3.06 12.04
CA THR A 41 7.71 3.32 10.61
C THR A 41 8.65 2.30 9.95
N LEU A 42 9.40 1.51 10.73
CA LEU A 42 10.33 0.49 10.24
C LEU A 42 9.63 -0.82 9.82
N PHE A 43 8.36 -0.99 10.19
CA PHE A 43 7.55 -2.17 9.86
C PHE A 43 6.48 -1.88 8.81
N LEU A 44 6.68 -0.87 7.95
CA LEU A 44 5.90 -0.79 6.72
C LEU A 44 6.48 -1.80 5.72
N PRO A 45 5.76 -2.88 5.39
CA PRO A 45 6.16 -3.67 4.24
C PRO A 45 6.04 -2.76 3.02
N ILE A 46 7.08 -2.73 2.18
CA ILE A 46 6.99 -2.21 0.82
C ILE A 46 6.10 -3.19 0.04
N ALA A 47 4.80 -3.15 0.29
CA ALA A 47 3.78 -3.85 -0.49
C ALA A 47 3.53 -3.04 -1.76
N GLY A 48 4.58 -2.92 -2.57
CA GLY A 48 4.64 -2.02 -3.72
C GLY A 48 5.20 -2.69 -4.96
N TYR A 49 4.99 -4.00 -5.12
CA TYR A 49 5.19 -4.66 -6.42
C TYR A 49 3.84 -5.20 -6.88
N ALA A 50 2.93 -4.30 -7.21
CA ALA A 50 1.90 -4.63 -8.20
C ALA A 50 2.64 -4.82 -9.53
N GLN A 51 3.20 -6.02 -9.74
CA GLN A 51 3.72 -6.42 -11.04
C GLN A 51 2.55 -6.27 -12.01
N THR A 52 2.54 -5.16 -12.76
CA THR A 52 1.49 -4.84 -13.72
C THR A 52 1.68 -5.75 -14.94
N ALA A 53 1.53 -7.05 -14.72
CA ALA A 53 1.48 -8.04 -15.78
C ALA A 53 0.08 -7.96 -16.38
N ARG A 54 0.01 -7.44 -17.60
CA ARG A 54 -1.20 -7.44 -18.40
C ARG A 54 -1.40 -8.84 -18.98
N GLN A 55 -2.57 -9.42 -18.74
CA GLN A 55 -2.94 -10.66 -19.43
C GLN A 55 -3.31 -10.32 -20.88
N VAL A 56 -2.65 -10.97 -21.84
CA VAL A 56 -2.99 -10.87 -23.26
C VAL A 56 -3.51 -12.23 -23.71
N THR A 57 -4.70 -12.22 -24.30
CA THR A 57 -5.36 -13.38 -24.89
C THR A 57 -5.61 -13.13 -26.37
N GLY A 58 -5.54 -14.18 -27.16
CA GLY A 58 -5.79 -14.10 -28.59
C GLY A 58 -5.86 -15.47 -29.25
N LYS A 59 -6.04 -15.48 -30.56
CA LYS A 59 -5.96 -16.68 -31.39
C LYS A 59 -4.99 -16.44 -32.54
N VAL A 60 -4.19 -17.44 -32.87
CA VAL A 60 -3.36 -17.47 -34.06
C VAL A 60 -4.09 -18.27 -35.12
N LEU A 61 -4.28 -17.67 -36.28
CA LEU A 61 -4.95 -18.26 -37.43
C LEU A 61 -3.95 -18.48 -38.56
N ASP A 62 -4.17 -19.51 -39.37
CA ASP A 62 -3.44 -19.72 -40.61
C ASP A 62 -4.04 -18.92 -41.78
N GLY A 63 -3.43 -19.04 -42.97
CA GLY A 63 -3.92 -18.37 -44.19
C GLY A 63 -5.28 -18.84 -44.70
N THR A 64 -5.82 -19.94 -44.15
CA THR A 64 -7.14 -20.49 -44.47
C THR A 64 -8.21 -20.12 -43.44
N GLY A 65 -7.81 -19.48 -42.34
CA GLY A 65 -8.68 -19.11 -41.22
C GLY A 65 -8.81 -20.20 -40.14
N GLY A 66 -8.07 -21.31 -40.25
CA GLY A 66 -7.99 -22.36 -39.24
C GLY A 66 -7.09 -21.95 -38.08
N GLY A 67 -7.42 -22.34 -36.85
CA GLY A 67 -6.56 -22.11 -35.69
C GLY A 67 -5.25 -22.87 -35.81
N LEU A 68 -4.12 -22.20 -35.58
CA LEU A 68 -2.78 -22.80 -35.73
C LEU A 68 -2.20 -23.23 -34.36
N PRO A 69 -2.18 -24.54 -34.05
CA PRO A 69 -1.59 -25.05 -32.82
C PRO A 69 -0.05 -25.10 -32.86
N GLY A 70 0.59 -25.01 -31.69
CA GLY A 70 2.04 -25.18 -31.54
C GLY A 70 2.89 -23.95 -31.87
N VAL A 71 2.28 -22.79 -32.07
CA VAL A 71 2.97 -21.51 -32.25
C VAL A 71 3.52 -21.04 -30.90
N THR A 72 4.80 -20.72 -30.87
CA THR A 72 5.46 -20.16 -29.69
C THR A 72 5.21 -18.65 -29.65
N VAL A 73 4.58 -18.19 -28.58
CA VAL A 73 4.33 -16.78 -28.28
C VAL A 73 5.28 -16.35 -27.18
N LEU A 74 6.28 -15.55 -27.51
CA LEU A 74 7.29 -15.06 -26.57
C LEU A 74 7.16 -13.54 -26.40
N VAL A 75 7.30 -13.06 -25.17
CA VAL A 75 7.43 -11.63 -24.89
C VAL A 75 8.91 -11.24 -24.99
N PRO A 76 9.33 -10.45 -25.99
CA PRO A 76 10.72 -10.06 -26.18
C PRO A 76 11.30 -9.37 -24.95
N GLY A 77 12.52 -9.75 -24.56
CA GLY A 77 13.19 -9.22 -23.38
C GLY A 77 12.76 -9.84 -22.05
N THR A 78 11.90 -10.86 -22.07
CA THR A 78 11.51 -11.63 -20.88
C THR A 78 11.63 -13.13 -21.13
N THR A 79 11.60 -13.93 -20.07
CA THR A 79 11.50 -15.39 -20.15
C THR A 79 10.05 -15.87 -20.21
N THR A 80 9.08 -14.94 -20.28
CA THR A 80 7.66 -15.29 -20.31
C THR A 80 7.22 -15.58 -21.73
N GLY A 81 6.70 -16.79 -21.93
CA GLY A 81 6.13 -17.22 -23.20
C GLY A 81 5.10 -18.32 -23.00
N THR A 82 4.30 -18.57 -24.01
CA THR A 82 3.26 -19.61 -24.03
C THR A 82 3.20 -20.24 -25.43
N SER A 83 2.64 -21.44 -25.54
CA SER A 83 2.35 -22.07 -26.83
C SER A 83 0.86 -21.93 -27.15
N THR A 84 0.49 -21.77 -28.42
CA THR A 84 -0.91 -21.89 -28.84
C THR A 84 -1.41 -23.32 -28.65
N GLY A 85 -2.67 -23.45 -28.20
CA GLY A 85 -3.38 -24.72 -28.06
C GLY A 85 -4.00 -25.21 -29.37
N ALA A 86 -4.77 -26.30 -29.30
CA ALA A 86 -5.41 -26.97 -30.44
C ALA A 86 -6.24 -26.04 -31.34
N ASP A 87 -6.97 -25.09 -30.74
CA ASP A 87 -7.81 -24.12 -31.45
C ASP A 87 -7.04 -22.85 -31.89
N GLY A 88 -5.71 -22.85 -31.78
CA GLY A 88 -4.85 -21.68 -32.00
C GLY A 88 -4.91 -20.61 -30.90
N GLY A 89 -5.67 -20.84 -29.82
CA GLY A 89 -5.80 -19.92 -28.70
C GLY A 89 -4.52 -19.82 -27.87
N PHE A 90 -4.19 -18.61 -27.39
CA PHE A 90 -3.10 -18.38 -26.44
C PHE A 90 -3.51 -17.41 -25.33
N GLN A 91 -2.83 -17.55 -24.19
CA GLN A 91 -2.92 -16.64 -23.07
C GLN A 91 -1.53 -16.48 -22.45
N VAL A 92 -1.05 -15.24 -22.34
CA VAL A 92 0.27 -14.93 -21.80
C VAL A 92 0.22 -13.70 -20.90
N GLN A 93 0.95 -13.75 -19.79
CA GLN A 93 1.14 -12.62 -18.90
C GLN A 93 2.31 -11.76 -19.42
N VAL A 94 2.01 -10.54 -19.81
CA VAL A 94 2.96 -9.61 -20.42
C VAL A 94 3.26 -8.50 -19.41
N PRO A 95 4.50 -8.29 -18.97
CA PRO A 95 4.83 -7.14 -18.12
C PRO A 95 4.54 -5.83 -18.85
N ALA A 96 4.08 -4.80 -18.14
CA ALA A 96 3.69 -3.51 -18.72
C ALA A 96 4.76 -2.83 -19.60
N ASN A 97 6.04 -3.18 -19.42
CA ASN A 97 7.15 -2.65 -20.22
C ASN A 97 7.26 -3.28 -21.62
N ALA A 98 6.62 -4.41 -21.87
CA ALA A 98 6.70 -5.08 -23.15
C ALA A 98 5.68 -4.51 -24.14
N THR A 99 6.17 -4.09 -25.30
CA THR A 99 5.37 -3.41 -26.34
C THR A 99 5.07 -4.30 -27.55
N LYS A 100 5.71 -5.47 -27.65
CA LYS A 100 5.62 -6.39 -28.80
C LYS A 100 5.51 -7.83 -28.33
N LEU A 101 4.96 -8.70 -29.19
CA LEU A 101 4.87 -10.13 -28.97
C LEU A 101 5.48 -10.84 -30.18
N SER A 102 6.44 -11.73 -29.95
CA SER A 102 7.05 -12.53 -31.00
C SER A 102 6.30 -13.83 -31.14
N PHE A 103 5.83 -14.10 -32.35
CA PHE A 103 5.18 -15.35 -32.75
C PHE A 103 6.14 -16.13 -33.64
N SER A 104 6.55 -17.31 -33.21
CA SER A 104 7.45 -18.18 -33.98
C SER A 104 6.87 -19.59 -34.09
N PHE A 105 6.95 -20.15 -35.28
CA PHE A 105 6.53 -21.51 -35.56
C PHE A 105 7.54 -22.16 -36.51
N VAL A 106 7.82 -23.45 -36.29
CA VAL A 106 8.86 -24.16 -37.07
C VAL A 106 8.45 -24.19 -38.53
N GLY A 107 9.30 -23.65 -39.39
CA GLY A 107 9.04 -23.57 -40.84
C GLY A 107 8.27 -22.33 -41.30
N TYR A 108 7.92 -21.40 -40.41
CA TYR A 108 7.25 -20.14 -40.74
C TYR A 108 8.15 -18.94 -40.43
N ALA A 109 7.87 -17.82 -41.12
CA ALA A 109 8.50 -16.56 -40.79
C ALA A 109 8.02 -16.05 -39.42
N THR A 110 8.97 -15.70 -38.54
CA THR A 110 8.66 -15.09 -37.24
C THR A 110 8.00 -13.72 -37.43
N GLN A 111 6.94 -13.45 -36.68
CA GLN A 111 6.20 -12.17 -36.67
C GLN A 111 6.33 -11.48 -35.31
N THR A 112 6.42 -10.14 -35.27
CA THR A 112 6.62 -9.33 -34.03
C THR A 112 5.79 -8.08 -33.96
#